data_AF-A0A7J4LMQ3-F1
#
_entry.id   AF-A0A7J4LMQ3-F1
#
_cell.length_a   1.000
_cell.length_b   1.000
_cell.length_c   1.000
_cell.angle_alpha   90.00
_cell.angle_beta   90.00
_cell.angle_gamma   90.00
#
_symmetry.space_group_name_H-M   'P 1'
#
loop_
_entity.id
_entity.type
_entity.pdbx_description
1 polymer ?
#
loop_
_entity_poly.entity_id
_entity_poly.type
_entity_poly.pdbx_seq_one_letter_code
_entity_poly.pdbx_strand_id
1 'polypeptide(L)'
;ANRVPLLYQQGACAITHAIETMKWKNYSLEQPAGALPVGPAMILIHVASTHIPFTSESKEAIADVPEFLNEIELALKDVARQLKSFLSRQDNLAKRREKEEIIQKVLPRIAKKTGEILGLDAPDISPVVAKIMGNVLVRRLVKNNNGKLNVELRVKNFGEAARSFSLHESLPVEIEDASPKPDKKLQLGRDTDYIWGISLKPGEQKAILYKAASGSSELPPTIVEGLEAEMVTGARASKVA
;
A
#
# COMPACT_ATOMS: atom_id res chain seq x y z
N ALA A 1 -16.71 -15.52 30.69
CA ALA A 1 -16.31 -16.89 31.09
C ALA A 1 -17.43 -17.88 30.76
N ASN A 2 -17.17 -18.98 30.05
CA ASN A 2 -18.20 -19.98 29.68
C ASN A 2 -19.48 -19.35 29.09
N ARG A 3 -19.31 -18.41 28.16
CA ARG A 3 -20.39 -17.64 27.49
C ARG A 3 -21.20 -16.69 28.39
N VAL A 4 -20.82 -16.55 29.66
CA VAL A 4 -21.37 -15.56 30.59
C VAL A 4 -20.47 -14.31 30.62
N PRO A 5 -21.01 -13.09 30.43
CA PRO A 5 -20.24 -11.86 30.56
C PRO A 5 -19.92 -11.57 32.04
N LEU A 6 -18.70 -11.12 32.31
CA LEU A 6 -18.28 -10.67 33.64
C LEU A 6 -18.28 -9.14 33.64
N LEU A 7 -19.07 -8.52 34.51
CA LEU A 7 -19.28 -7.07 34.54
C LEU A 7 -18.69 -6.38 35.78
N TYR A 8 -18.45 -7.15 36.85
CA TYR A 8 -18.00 -6.64 38.14
C TYR A 8 -16.58 -7.10 38.45
N GLN A 9 -15.95 -6.45 39.44
CA GLN A 9 -14.63 -6.82 39.98
C GLN A 9 -13.51 -6.96 38.93
N GLN A 10 -13.46 -6.04 37.96
CA GLN A 10 -12.42 -6.04 36.93
C GLN A 10 -11.00 -6.07 37.53
N GLY A 11 -10.74 -5.33 38.61
CA GLY A 11 -9.43 -5.25 39.26
C GLY A 11 -9.02 -6.49 40.06
N ALA A 12 -9.86 -7.53 40.14
CA ALA A 12 -9.51 -8.81 40.77
C ALA A 12 -9.51 -9.97 39.76
N CYS A 13 -9.67 -9.67 38.46
CA CYS A 13 -9.81 -10.66 37.41
C CYS A 13 -8.47 -10.90 36.71
N ALA A 14 -8.08 -12.16 36.61
CA ALA A 14 -6.87 -12.59 35.89
C ALA A 14 -6.81 -12.09 34.45
N ILE A 15 -7.96 -11.92 33.80
CA ILE A 15 -8.06 -11.36 32.45
C ILE A 15 -7.48 -9.93 32.42
N THR A 16 -7.86 -9.10 33.39
CA THR A 16 -7.41 -7.70 33.50
C THR A 16 -5.92 -7.66 33.82
N HIS A 17 -5.46 -8.49 34.77
CA HIS A 17 -4.05 -8.56 35.13
C HIS A 17 -3.17 -9.01 33.95
N ALA A 18 -3.64 -9.96 33.14
CA ALA A 18 -2.95 -10.38 31.92
C ALA A 18 -2.84 -9.22 30.90
N ILE A 19 -3.90 -8.42 30.74
CA ILE A 19 -3.87 -7.22 29.89
C ILE A 19 -2.88 -6.19 30.44
N GLU A 20 -2.88 -5.92 31.75
CA GLU A 20 -1.99 -4.93 32.37
C GLU A 20 -0.51 -5.32 32.27
N THR A 21 -0.21 -6.61 32.42
CA THR A 21 1.16 -7.16 32.36
C THR A 21 1.77 -7.06 30.96
N MET A 22 0.93 -7.11 29.92
CA MET A 22 1.37 -7.03 28.54
C MET A 22 1.90 -5.63 28.20
N LYS A 23 3.01 -5.56 27.45
CA LYS A 23 3.62 -4.29 27.00
C LYS A 23 2.98 -3.78 25.71
N TRP A 24 1.85 -3.09 25.82
CA TRP A 24 1.05 -2.62 24.67
C TRP A 24 1.75 -1.59 23.78
N LYS A 25 2.71 -0.82 24.31
CA LYS A 25 3.56 0.10 23.53
C LYS A 25 4.27 -0.58 22.37
N ASN A 26 4.66 -1.85 22.53
CA ASN A 26 5.32 -2.61 21.47
C ASN A 26 4.40 -2.96 20.30
N TYR A 27 3.08 -2.81 20.50
CA TYR A 27 2.00 -3.11 19.58
C TYR A 27 1.23 -1.84 19.15
N SER A 28 1.88 -0.68 19.24
CA SER A 28 1.34 0.63 18.80
C SER A 28 0.12 1.12 19.59
N LEU A 29 -0.07 0.65 20.83
CA LEU A 29 -1.05 1.21 21.76
C LEU A 29 -0.33 1.90 22.93
N GLU A 30 -0.86 3.04 23.37
CA GLU A 30 -0.29 3.76 24.50
C GLU A 30 -0.66 3.06 25.82
N GLN A 31 0.21 3.14 26.82
CA GLN A 31 -0.01 2.50 28.11
C GLN A 31 0.78 3.23 29.21
N PRO A 32 0.11 3.80 30.22
CA PRO A 32 0.76 4.22 31.46
C PRO A 32 1.34 3.01 32.22
N ALA A 33 2.36 3.23 33.06
CA ALA A 33 2.99 2.12 33.77
C ALA A 33 1.99 1.40 34.71
N GLY A 34 1.82 0.09 34.53
CA GLY A 34 0.94 -0.74 35.36
C GLY A 34 -0.56 -0.49 35.16
N ALA A 35 -0.97 0.13 34.05
CA ALA A 35 -2.37 0.38 33.74
C ALA A 35 -2.80 -0.33 32.46
N LEU A 36 -4.11 -0.35 32.21
CA LEU A 36 -4.68 -0.81 30.95
C LEU A 36 -4.22 0.06 29.76
N PRO A 37 -4.17 -0.51 28.54
CA PRO A 37 -3.85 0.26 27.34
C PRO A 37 -4.90 1.35 27.10
N VAL A 38 -4.43 2.49 26.62
CA VAL A 38 -5.24 3.65 26.28
C VAL A 38 -5.26 3.80 24.76
N GLY A 39 -6.47 3.91 24.21
CA GLY A 39 -6.69 4.09 22.78
C GLY A 39 -8.10 3.65 22.36
N PRO A 40 -8.48 3.88 21.09
CA PRO A 40 -9.76 3.44 20.54
C PRO A 40 -9.73 1.92 20.27
N ALA A 41 -9.73 1.12 21.34
CA ALA A 41 -9.65 -0.34 21.26
C ALA A 41 -10.67 -0.99 22.20
N MET A 42 -11.19 -2.14 21.77
CA MET A 42 -12.02 -3.02 22.59
C MET A 42 -11.35 -4.39 22.64
N ILE A 43 -11.05 -4.86 23.85
CA ILE A 43 -10.44 -6.17 24.08
C ILE A 43 -11.52 -7.09 24.65
N LEU A 44 -11.84 -8.14 23.91
CA LEU A 44 -12.78 -9.16 24.34
C LEU A 44 -12.04 -10.49 24.50
N ILE A 45 -12.10 -11.05 25.70
CA ILE A 45 -11.45 -12.31 26.04
C ILE A 45 -12.51 -13.29 26.52
N HIS A 46 -12.57 -14.45 25.86
CA HIS A 46 -13.46 -15.53 26.24
C HIS A 46 -12.62 -16.70 26.76
N VAL A 47 -12.86 -17.06 28.02
CA VAL A 47 -12.28 -18.24 28.64
C VAL A 47 -13.37 -19.31 28.75
N ALA A 48 -13.07 -20.52 28.29
CA ALA A 48 -13.94 -21.68 28.41
C ALA A 48 -13.19 -22.88 28.98
N SER A 49 -13.79 -23.53 29.98
CA SER A 49 -13.24 -24.73 30.63
C SER A 49 -14.38 -25.50 31.32
N THR A 50 -14.17 -26.81 31.55
CA THR A 50 -15.07 -27.63 32.40
C THR A 50 -15.12 -27.11 33.83
N HIS A 51 -14.01 -26.57 34.31
CA HIS A 51 -13.88 -25.92 35.61
C HIS A 51 -13.07 -24.62 35.46
N ILE A 52 -13.70 -23.49 35.79
CA ILE A 52 -13.05 -22.17 35.79
C ILE A 52 -12.78 -21.79 37.24
N PRO A 53 -11.53 -21.43 37.61
CA PRO A 53 -11.21 -20.99 38.95
C PRO A 53 -11.71 -19.55 39.14
N PHE A 54 -12.73 -19.37 39.98
CA PHE A 54 -13.24 -18.05 40.35
C PHE A 54 -12.65 -17.60 41.69
N THR A 55 -12.49 -16.29 41.88
CA THR A 55 -12.00 -15.70 43.14
C THR A 55 -13.02 -15.79 44.27
N SER A 56 -14.31 -15.86 43.94
CA SER A 56 -15.43 -15.92 44.89
C SER A 56 -16.55 -16.83 44.37
N GLU A 57 -17.43 -17.27 45.28
CA GLU A 57 -18.62 -18.07 44.96
C GLU A 57 -19.59 -17.35 44.02
N SER A 58 -19.57 -16.01 44.02
CA SER A 58 -20.39 -15.16 43.14
C SER A 58 -19.98 -15.23 41.67
N LYS A 59 -18.82 -15.84 41.35
CA LYS A 59 -18.31 -16.06 39.98
C LYS A 59 -18.15 -14.78 39.14
N GLU A 60 -17.75 -13.69 39.78
CA GLU A 60 -17.61 -12.39 39.13
C GLU A 60 -16.23 -12.18 38.48
N ALA A 61 -15.18 -12.80 39.02
CA ALA A 61 -13.81 -12.67 38.54
C ALA A 61 -13.08 -14.03 38.52
N ILE A 62 -12.18 -14.18 37.54
CA ILE A 62 -11.33 -15.38 37.39
C ILE A 62 -10.09 -15.19 38.25
N ALA A 63 -9.70 -16.22 39.00
CA ALA A 63 -8.52 -16.18 39.86
C ALA A 63 -7.20 -16.23 39.07
N ASP A 64 -6.14 -15.66 39.65
CA ASP A 64 -4.79 -15.58 39.08
C ASP A 64 -4.06 -16.93 39.11
N VAL A 65 -4.49 -17.84 38.24
CA VAL A 65 -3.81 -19.12 38.02
C VAL A 65 -2.75 -18.94 36.93
N PRO A 66 -1.46 -19.27 37.18
CA PRO A 66 -0.36 -18.99 36.25
C PRO A 66 -0.60 -19.55 34.84
N GLU A 67 -1.19 -20.74 34.73
CA GLU A 67 -1.50 -21.39 33.46
C GLU A 67 -2.49 -20.58 32.64
N PHE A 68 -3.52 -20.01 33.27
CA PHE A 68 -4.50 -19.14 32.61
C PHE A 68 -3.89 -17.80 32.20
N LEU A 69 -3.11 -17.18 33.09
CA LEU A 69 -2.45 -15.90 32.80
C LEU A 69 -1.51 -16.02 31.59
N ASN A 70 -0.69 -17.06 31.56
CA ASN A 70 0.24 -17.31 30.46
C ASN A 70 -0.50 -17.55 29.14
N GLU A 71 -1.56 -18.36 29.15
CA GLU A 71 -2.34 -18.66 27.95
C GLU A 71 -3.06 -17.41 27.41
N ILE A 72 -3.67 -16.60 28.29
CA ILE A 72 -4.32 -15.35 27.91
C ILE A 72 -3.28 -14.38 27.31
N GLU A 73 -2.08 -14.28 27.92
CA GLU A 73 -1.02 -13.41 27.40
C GLU A 73 -0.54 -13.86 26.01
N LEU A 74 -0.38 -15.16 25.78
CA LEU A 74 -0.01 -15.70 24.47
C LEU A 74 -1.07 -15.40 23.41
N ALA A 75 -2.34 -15.63 23.72
CA ALA A 75 -3.46 -15.34 22.83
C ALA A 75 -3.53 -13.84 22.48
N LEU A 76 -3.34 -12.97 23.48
CA LEU A 76 -3.30 -11.52 23.27
C LEU A 76 -2.12 -11.09 22.39
N LYS A 77 -0.93 -11.67 22.59
CA LYS A 77 0.26 -11.38 21.78
C LYS A 77 0.04 -11.68 20.31
N ASP A 78 -0.66 -12.76 19.98
CA ASP A 78 -0.94 -13.13 18.59
C ASP A 78 -1.86 -12.14 17.89
N VAL A 79 -2.95 -11.73 18.55
CA VAL A 79 -3.86 -10.71 18.01
C VAL A 79 -3.16 -9.34 17.94
N ALA A 80 -2.36 -9.00 18.96
CA ALA A 80 -1.64 -7.72 18.99
C ALA A 80 -0.58 -7.61 17.89
N ARG A 81 0.05 -8.72 17.48
CA ARG A 81 0.95 -8.74 16.30
C ARG A 81 0.19 -8.37 15.03
N GLN A 82 -1.03 -8.88 14.85
CA GLN A 82 -1.88 -8.53 13.71
C GLN A 82 -2.30 -7.05 13.76
N LEU A 83 -2.71 -6.56 14.93
CA LEU A 83 -3.02 -5.14 15.16
C LEU A 83 -1.83 -4.24 14.80
N LYS A 84 -0.64 -4.57 15.27
CA LYS A 84 0.58 -3.83 14.97
C LYS A 84 0.85 -3.75 13.46
N SER A 85 0.70 -4.86 12.75
CA SER A 85 0.86 -4.90 11.29
C SER A 85 -0.14 -3.97 10.60
N PHE A 86 -1.41 -4.02 11.03
CA PHE A 86 -2.47 -3.16 10.51
C PHE A 86 -2.19 -1.67 10.75
N LEU A 87 -1.89 -1.28 11.99
CA LEU A 87 -1.58 0.11 12.36
C LEU A 87 -0.33 0.61 11.63
N SER A 88 0.73 -0.21 11.56
CA SER A 88 1.94 0.13 10.80
C SER A 88 1.63 0.38 9.32
N ARG A 89 0.79 -0.45 8.69
CA ARG A 89 0.34 -0.23 7.30
C ARG A 89 -0.41 1.09 7.16
N GLN A 90 -1.31 1.40 8.09
CA GLN A 90 -2.08 2.64 8.08
C GLN A 90 -1.20 3.87 8.26
N ASP A 91 -0.26 3.85 9.22
CA ASP A 91 0.68 4.94 9.48
C ASP A 91 1.62 5.18 8.29
N ASN A 92 2.12 4.10 7.68
CA ASN A 92 2.97 4.21 6.49
C ASN A 92 2.20 4.82 5.32
N LEU A 93 0.93 4.47 5.14
CA LEU A 93 0.05 5.06 4.14
C LEU A 93 -0.18 6.55 4.40
N ALA A 94 -0.44 6.94 5.64
CA ALA A 94 -0.65 8.33 6.04
C ALA A 94 0.60 9.18 5.78
N LYS A 95 1.78 8.72 6.22
CA LYS A 95 3.07 9.38 5.97
C LYS A 95 3.37 9.53 4.48
N ARG A 96 3.03 8.50 3.69
CA ARG A 96 3.21 8.53 2.23
C ARG A 96 2.33 9.59 1.58
N ARG A 97 1.07 9.70 1.97
CA ARG A 97 0.13 10.73 1.50
C ARG A 97 0.56 12.14 1.88
N GLU A 98 0.97 12.33 3.13
CA GLU A 98 1.50 13.63 3.60
C GLU A 98 2.72 14.05 2.76
N LYS A 99 3.66 13.12 2.56
CA LYS A 99 4.83 13.35 1.70
C LYS A 99 4.43 13.68 0.27
N GLU A 100 3.48 12.97 -0.32
CA GLU A 100 2.96 13.23 -1.65
C GLU A 100 2.36 14.64 -1.76
N GLU A 101 1.52 15.03 -0.80
CA GLU A 101 0.89 16.35 -0.76
C GLU A 101 1.93 17.48 -0.72
N ILE A 102 2.96 17.32 0.12
CA ILE A 102 4.06 18.28 0.21
C ILE A 102 4.80 18.37 -1.13
N ILE A 103 5.14 17.24 -1.75
CA ILE A 103 5.87 17.20 -3.03
C ILE A 103 5.05 17.86 -4.13
N GLN A 104 3.76 17.53 -4.24
CA GLN A 104 2.87 18.11 -5.25
C GLN A 104 2.75 19.63 -5.11
N LYS A 105 2.81 20.18 -3.89
CA LYS A 105 2.75 21.63 -3.65
C LYS A 105 4.08 22.33 -3.90
N VAL A 106 5.19 21.75 -3.45
CA VAL A 106 6.50 22.41 -3.42
C VAL A 106 7.26 22.25 -4.73
N LEU A 107 7.28 21.05 -5.32
CA LEU A 107 8.14 20.74 -6.45
C LEU A 107 7.80 21.52 -7.73
N PRO A 108 6.52 21.73 -8.11
CA PRO A 108 6.18 22.57 -9.26
C PRO A 108 6.60 24.03 -9.07
N ARG A 109 6.53 24.56 -7.84
CA ARG A 109 6.94 25.93 -7.53
C ARG A 109 8.44 26.11 -7.72
N ILE A 110 9.24 25.14 -7.27
CA ILE A 110 10.69 25.12 -7.49
C ILE A 110 10.99 25.03 -8.99
N ALA A 111 10.36 24.10 -9.72
CA ALA A 111 10.58 23.93 -11.16
C ALA A 111 10.26 25.20 -11.95
N LYS A 112 9.13 25.86 -11.64
CA LYS A 112 8.75 27.13 -12.26
C LYS A 112 9.77 28.23 -11.95
N LYS A 113 10.18 28.38 -10.70
CA LYS A 113 11.13 29.44 -10.30
C LYS A 113 12.51 29.24 -10.92
N THR A 114 12.99 28.00 -10.98
CA THR A 114 14.27 27.68 -11.63
C THR A 114 14.22 27.93 -13.14
N GLY A 115 13.10 27.57 -13.79
CA GLY A 115 12.87 27.89 -15.20
C GLY A 115 12.88 29.39 -15.45
N GLU A 116 12.15 30.18 -14.65
CA GLU A 116 12.14 31.64 -14.71
C GLU A 116 13.55 32.26 -14.57
N ILE A 117 14.36 31.76 -13.63
CA ILE A 117 15.72 32.27 -13.40
C ILE A 117 16.66 31.97 -14.58
N LEU A 118 16.51 30.78 -15.19
CA LEU A 118 17.34 30.35 -16.32
C LEU A 118 16.80 30.81 -17.68
N GLY A 119 15.60 31.41 -17.73
CA GLY A 119 14.92 31.75 -18.98
C GLY A 119 14.50 30.52 -19.80
N LEU A 120 14.30 29.38 -19.15
CA LEU A 120 13.91 28.11 -19.76
C LEU A 120 12.51 27.69 -19.29
N ASP A 121 11.86 26.83 -20.07
CA ASP A 121 10.61 26.21 -19.65
C ASP A 121 10.79 25.37 -18.38
N ALA A 122 9.72 25.24 -17.60
CA ALA A 122 9.75 24.46 -16.38
C ALA A 122 10.12 22.99 -16.69
N PRO A 123 11.14 22.41 -16.03
CA PRO A 123 11.55 21.03 -16.28
C PRO A 123 10.46 20.06 -15.84
N ASP A 124 10.36 18.92 -16.52
CA ASP A 124 9.44 17.85 -16.13
C ASP A 124 9.87 17.26 -14.76
N ILE A 125 9.00 17.44 -13.77
CA ILE A 125 9.19 17.00 -12.40
C ILE A 125 8.87 15.52 -12.18
N SER A 126 8.17 14.87 -13.11
CA SER A 126 7.66 13.49 -12.96
C SER A 126 8.75 12.48 -12.56
N PRO A 127 9.98 12.50 -13.13
CA PRO A 127 11.05 11.59 -12.72
C PRO A 127 11.55 11.85 -11.29
N VAL A 128 11.55 13.11 -10.87
CA VAL A 128 11.99 13.50 -9.53
C VAL A 128 10.95 13.06 -8.49
N VAL A 129 9.65 13.26 -8.79
CA VAL A 129 8.55 12.76 -7.95
C VAL A 129 8.66 11.25 -7.80
N ALA A 130 8.78 10.51 -8.90
CA ALA A 130 8.87 9.06 -8.87
C ALA A 130 10.09 8.56 -8.08
N LYS A 131 11.24 9.25 -8.19
CA LYS A 131 12.44 8.94 -7.43
C LYS A 131 12.27 9.19 -5.93
N ILE A 132 11.65 10.31 -5.54
CA ILE A 132 11.43 10.65 -4.12
C ILE A 132 10.41 9.71 -3.49
N MET A 133 9.37 9.30 -4.22
CA MET A 133 8.32 8.41 -3.75
C MET A 133 8.70 6.92 -3.82
N GLY A 134 9.77 6.57 -4.53
CA GLY A 134 10.17 5.18 -4.76
C GLY A 134 9.18 4.41 -5.64
N ASN A 135 8.61 5.11 -6.62
CA ASN A 135 7.53 4.58 -7.47
C ASN A 135 8.05 3.98 -8.76
N VAL A 136 7.19 3.19 -9.41
CA VAL A 136 7.41 2.82 -10.80
C VAL A 136 7.00 4.00 -11.66
N LEU A 137 7.97 4.56 -12.39
CA LEU A 137 7.74 5.61 -13.37
C LEU A 137 7.43 4.96 -14.72
N VAL A 138 6.29 5.33 -15.30
CA VAL A 138 5.95 5.02 -16.69
C VAL A 138 5.97 6.33 -17.46
N ARG A 139 6.85 6.44 -18.46
CA ARG A 139 6.92 7.61 -19.34
C ARG A 139 6.67 7.17 -20.77
N ARG A 140 5.72 7.82 -21.43
CA ARG A 140 5.48 7.68 -22.87
C ARG A 140 6.17 8.82 -23.61
N LEU A 141 7.11 8.48 -24.49
CA LEU A 141 7.74 9.41 -25.42
C LEU A 141 7.18 9.14 -26.82
N VAL A 142 6.47 10.10 -27.39
CA VAL A 142 5.89 9.98 -28.73
C VAL A 142 6.74 10.82 -29.69
N LYS A 143 7.29 10.18 -30.72
CA LYS A 143 7.98 10.86 -31.83
C LYS A 143 7.17 10.65 -33.09
N ASN A 144 6.71 11.74 -33.71
CA ASN A 144 6.05 11.68 -35.00
C ASN A 144 7.13 11.64 -36.10
N ASN A 145 7.11 10.59 -36.92
CA ASN A 145 7.97 10.51 -38.10
C ASN A 145 7.11 10.09 -39.30
N ASN A 146 6.86 11.04 -40.21
CA ASN A 146 6.17 10.83 -41.50
C ASN A 146 4.85 10.04 -41.41
N GLY A 147 3.94 10.41 -40.48
CA GLY A 147 2.60 9.81 -40.37
C GLY A 147 2.52 8.51 -39.57
N LYS A 148 3.66 8.00 -39.08
CA LYS A 148 3.73 6.92 -38.08
C LYS A 148 4.22 7.49 -36.75
N LEU A 149 3.46 7.23 -35.68
CA LEU A 149 3.82 7.59 -34.32
C LEU A 149 4.74 6.51 -33.75
N ASN A 150 6.01 6.83 -33.57
CA ASN A 150 6.94 5.97 -32.82
C ASN A 150 6.75 6.27 -31.33
N VAL A 151 6.23 5.30 -30.59
CA VAL A 151 6.01 5.42 -29.16
C VAL A 151 7.06 4.60 -28.41
N GLU A 152 7.76 5.26 -27.49
CA GLU A 152 8.70 4.65 -26.55
C GLU A 152 8.13 4.76 -25.13
N LEU A 153 7.70 3.63 -24.58
CA LEU A 153 7.29 3.49 -23.19
C LEU A 153 8.51 3.11 -22.35
N ARG A 154 9.01 4.04 -21.55
CA ARG A 154 10.08 3.77 -20.57
C ARG A 154 9.47 3.50 -19.21
N VAL A 155 9.72 2.31 -18.69
CA VAL A 155 9.29 1.89 -17.37
C VAL A 155 10.50 1.70 -16.48
N LYS A 156 10.54 2.39 -15.35
CA LYS A 156 11.67 2.32 -14.40
C LYS A 156 11.18 2.14 -12.98
N ASN A 157 11.77 1.19 -12.25
CA ASN A 157 11.47 0.96 -10.85
C ASN A 157 12.42 1.78 -9.96
N PHE A 158 11.91 2.81 -9.28
CA PHE A 158 12.67 3.56 -8.26
C PHE A 158 12.48 3.03 -6.84
N GLY A 159 11.71 1.95 -6.66
CA GLY A 159 11.50 1.32 -5.37
C GLY A 159 12.62 0.37 -4.97
N GLU A 160 12.62 -0.04 -3.69
CA GLU A 160 13.61 -0.95 -3.10
C GLU A 160 13.26 -2.43 -3.30
N ALA A 161 12.03 -2.74 -3.70
CA ALA A 161 11.54 -4.09 -3.92
C ALA A 161 11.37 -4.39 -5.41
N ALA A 162 11.61 -5.65 -5.79
CA ALA A 162 11.23 -6.14 -7.11
C ALA A 162 9.71 -6.11 -7.26
N ARG A 163 9.23 -5.65 -8.41
CA ARG A 163 7.80 -5.52 -8.70
C ARG A 163 7.49 -6.20 -10.03
N SER A 164 6.42 -7.00 -10.02
CA SER A 164 5.84 -7.60 -11.22
C SER A 164 4.44 -7.03 -11.41
N PHE A 165 4.16 -6.54 -12.61
CA PHE A 165 2.89 -5.89 -12.94
C PHE A 165 2.60 -6.04 -14.45
N SER A 166 1.34 -5.90 -14.82
CA SER A 166 0.94 -5.89 -16.22
C SER A 166 0.76 -4.45 -16.68
N LEU A 167 1.41 -4.07 -17.77
CA LEU A 167 1.22 -2.77 -18.42
C LEU A 167 0.20 -2.91 -19.53
N HIS A 168 -0.86 -2.12 -19.46
CA HIS A 168 -1.96 -2.06 -20.40
C HIS A 168 -1.86 -0.77 -21.20
N GLU A 169 -1.80 -0.92 -22.51
CA GLU A 169 -1.87 0.17 -23.46
C GLU A 169 -3.11 -0.07 -24.33
N SER A 170 -4.21 0.61 -23.98
CA SER A 170 -5.43 0.56 -24.77
C SER A 170 -5.32 1.56 -25.91
N LEU A 171 -5.32 1.08 -27.17
CA LEU A 171 -5.22 1.94 -28.35
C LEU A 171 -6.38 1.69 -29.31
N PRO A 172 -6.95 2.75 -29.91
CA PRO A 172 -7.95 2.62 -30.98
C PRO A 172 -7.34 2.15 -32.32
N VAL A 173 -6.00 2.05 -32.39
CA VAL A 173 -5.24 1.77 -33.61
C VAL A 173 -4.33 0.57 -33.38
N GLU A 174 -4.21 -0.29 -34.39
CA GLU A 174 -3.31 -1.44 -34.33
C GLU A 174 -1.83 -1.00 -34.26
N ILE A 175 -1.08 -1.69 -33.41
CA ILE A 175 0.37 -1.49 -33.26
C ILE A 175 1.15 -2.29 -34.32
N GLU A 176 2.08 -1.62 -35.01
CA GLU A 176 3.13 -2.21 -35.85
C GLU A 176 4.48 -2.26 -35.08
N ASP A 177 5.31 -3.27 -35.34
CA ASP A 177 6.70 -3.38 -34.84
C ASP A 177 6.90 -3.24 -33.31
N ALA A 178 6.03 -3.83 -32.49
CA ALA A 178 6.21 -3.83 -31.03
C ALA A 178 7.44 -4.66 -30.62
N SER A 179 8.38 -4.04 -29.90
CA SER A 179 9.56 -4.65 -29.30
C SER A 179 9.69 -4.23 -27.84
N PRO A 180 9.45 -5.14 -26.87
CA PRO A 180 9.03 -6.54 -26.99
C PRO A 180 7.58 -6.73 -27.47
N LYS A 181 7.28 -7.91 -28.04
CA LYS A 181 5.93 -8.30 -28.46
C LYS A 181 4.97 -8.31 -27.25
N PRO A 182 3.71 -7.87 -27.40
CA PRO A 182 2.71 -7.94 -26.33
C PRO A 182 2.40 -9.40 -25.99
N ASP A 183 2.30 -9.70 -24.70
CA ASP A 183 2.01 -11.05 -24.20
C ASP A 183 0.56 -11.44 -24.45
N LYS A 184 -0.36 -10.47 -24.35
CA LYS A 184 -1.79 -10.66 -24.67
C LYS A 184 -2.30 -9.45 -25.46
N LYS A 185 -3.25 -9.74 -26.34
CA LYS A 185 -4.06 -8.76 -27.07
C LYS A 185 -5.52 -9.03 -26.73
N LEU A 186 -6.21 -8.05 -26.16
CA LEU A 186 -7.65 -8.12 -25.92
C LEU A 186 -8.35 -7.04 -26.75
N GLN A 187 -9.49 -7.38 -27.36
CA GLN A 187 -10.33 -6.37 -28.02
C GLN A 187 -11.41 -5.91 -27.03
N LEU A 188 -11.35 -4.65 -26.61
CA LEU A 188 -12.36 -3.99 -25.79
C LEU A 188 -13.20 -3.06 -26.69
N GLY A 189 -14.22 -3.63 -27.35
CA GLY A 189 -15.12 -2.85 -28.20
C GLY A 189 -14.43 -2.26 -29.44
N ARG A 190 -14.10 -0.96 -29.42
CA ARG A 190 -13.40 -0.26 -30.51
C ARG A 190 -11.88 -0.12 -30.28
N ASP A 191 -11.41 -0.42 -29.08
CA ASP A 191 -10.00 -0.28 -28.69
C ASP A 191 -9.36 -1.66 -28.52
N THR A 192 -8.12 -1.80 -28.98
CA THR A 192 -7.30 -2.99 -28.71
C THR A 192 -6.42 -2.71 -27.50
N ASP A 193 -6.58 -3.52 -26.45
CA ASP A 193 -5.75 -3.49 -25.26
C ASP A 193 -4.55 -4.42 -25.42
N TYR A 194 -3.35 -3.84 -25.40
CA TYR A 194 -2.09 -4.56 -25.46
C TYR A 194 -1.51 -4.70 -24.05
N ILE A 195 -1.27 -5.94 -23.63
CA ILE A 195 -0.79 -6.26 -22.28
C ILE A 195 0.65 -6.77 -22.35
N TRP A 196 1.53 -6.17 -21.56
CA TRP A 196 2.89 -6.65 -21.30
C TRP A 196 3.06 -7.01 -19.83
N GLY A 197 3.47 -8.24 -19.54
CA GLY A 197 3.89 -8.69 -18.23
C GLY A 197 5.32 -8.21 -17.95
N ILE A 198 5.47 -7.23 -17.07
CA ILE A 198 6.75 -6.61 -16.76
C ILE A 198 7.15 -6.98 -15.33
N SER A 199 8.33 -7.57 -15.20
CA SER A 199 9.01 -7.72 -13.90
C SER A 199 10.27 -6.85 -13.89
N LEU A 200 10.41 -5.99 -12.88
CA LEU A 200 11.54 -5.07 -12.71
C LEU A 200 12.15 -5.24 -11.31
N LYS A 201 13.46 -5.50 -11.28
CA LYS A 201 14.26 -5.41 -10.05
C LYS A 201 14.42 -3.94 -9.60
N PRO A 202 14.85 -3.69 -8.36
CA PRO A 202 15.15 -2.34 -7.88
C PRO A 202 16.15 -1.63 -8.81
N GLY A 203 15.80 -0.45 -9.30
CA GLY A 203 16.64 0.35 -10.21
C GLY A 203 16.64 -0.12 -11.68
N GLU A 204 16.00 -1.23 -12.01
CA GLU A 204 15.92 -1.73 -13.39
C GLU A 204 15.00 -0.85 -14.25
N GLN A 205 15.36 -0.71 -15.52
CA GLN A 205 14.60 0.03 -16.52
C GLN A 205 14.36 -0.86 -17.74
N LYS A 206 13.13 -0.86 -18.24
CA LYS A 206 12.75 -1.49 -19.52
C LYS A 206 12.13 -0.45 -20.43
N ALA A 207 12.41 -0.56 -21.72
CA ALA A 207 11.81 0.26 -22.76
C ALA A 207 11.00 -0.64 -23.70
N ILE A 208 9.76 -0.25 -23.97
CA ILE A 208 8.90 -0.89 -24.97
C ILE A 208 8.77 0.11 -26.12
N LEU A 209 9.14 -0.32 -27.31
CA LEU A 209 9.10 0.48 -28.52
C LEU A 209 8.00 -0.07 -29.42
N TYR A 210 7.14 0.78 -29.94
CA TYR A 210 6.17 0.37 -30.93
C TYR A 210 5.77 1.50 -31.86
N LYS A 211 5.19 1.15 -33.02
CA LYS A 211 4.69 2.12 -33.99
C LYS A 211 3.17 2.05 -34.04
N ALA A 212 2.50 3.20 -34.08
CA ALA A 212 1.05 3.27 -34.25
C ALA A 212 0.70 4.26 -35.38
N ALA A 213 -0.43 4.04 -36.07
CA ALA A 213 -0.92 5.00 -37.05
C ALA A 213 -1.47 6.26 -36.36
N SER A 214 -1.30 7.41 -37.01
CA SER A 214 -1.65 8.74 -36.49
C SER A 214 -3.16 9.01 -36.45
N GLY A 215 -3.92 8.20 -35.70
CA GLY A 215 -5.38 8.34 -35.58
C GLY A 215 -5.86 9.30 -34.49
N SER A 216 -5.06 9.54 -33.43
CA SER A 216 -5.46 10.44 -32.34
C SER A 216 -4.25 11.13 -31.71
N SER A 217 -4.33 12.46 -31.62
CA SER A 217 -3.28 13.31 -31.03
C SER A 217 -3.15 13.16 -29.51
N GLU A 218 -4.12 12.49 -28.87
CA GLU A 218 -4.11 12.16 -27.45
C GLU A 218 -4.35 10.66 -27.28
N LEU A 219 -3.29 9.92 -26.97
CA LEU A 219 -3.38 8.52 -26.59
C LEU A 219 -3.85 8.44 -25.12
N PRO A 220 -4.78 7.53 -24.77
CA PRO A 220 -5.25 7.40 -23.40
C PRO A 220 -4.09 7.05 -22.45
N PRO A 221 -4.19 7.38 -21.16
CA PRO A 221 -3.14 7.09 -20.19
C PRO A 221 -2.91 5.57 -20.11
N THR A 222 -1.65 5.16 -20.01
CA THR A 222 -1.28 3.77 -19.70
C THR A 222 -1.96 3.33 -18.41
N ILE A 223 -2.39 2.07 -18.36
CA ILE A 223 -2.92 1.45 -17.16
C ILE A 223 -1.89 0.44 -16.64
N VAL A 224 -1.58 0.49 -15.35
CA VAL A 224 -0.72 -0.49 -14.69
C VAL A 224 -1.59 -1.35 -13.78
N GLU A 225 -1.71 -2.62 -14.12
CA GLU A 225 -2.47 -3.60 -13.35
C GLU A 225 -1.54 -4.34 -12.36
N GLY A 226 -2.02 -4.53 -11.13
CA GLY A 226 -1.30 -5.28 -10.09
C GLY A 226 -0.44 -4.43 -9.14
N LEU A 227 -0.40 -3.11 -9.33
CA LEU A 227 0.19 -2.16 -8.38
C LEU A 227 -0.89 -1.27 -7.74
N GLU A 228 -0.64 -0.81 -6.52
CA GLU A 228 -1.47 0.21 -5.90
C GLU A 228 -1.25 1.56 -6.60
N ALA A 229 -2.31 2.38 -6.74
CA ALA A 229 -2.24 3.68 -7.40
C ALA A 229 -1.14 4.58 -6.83
N GLU A 230 -0.89 4.50 -5.54
CA GLU A 230 0.13 5.28 -4.85
C GLU A 230 1.57 4.89 -5.26
N MET A 231 1.77 3.70 -5.84
CA MET A 231 3.08 3.15 -6.24
C MET A 231 3.45 3.44 -7.70
N VAL A 232 2.56 4.05 -8.46
CA VAL A 232 2.71 4.29 -9.90
C VAL A 232 2.71 5.80 -10.18
N THR A 233 3.62 6.26 -11.02
CA THR A 233 3.69 7.67 -11.46
C THR A 233 3.71 7.72 -12.97
N GLY A 234 2.79 8.47 -13.57
CA GLY A 234 2.66 8.64 -15.03
C GLY A 234 1.70 7.65 -15.72
N ALA A 235 1.09 6.72 -14.97
CA ALA A 235 0.08 5.78 -15.46
C ALA A 235 -1.05 5.64 -14.42
N ARG A 236 -2.25 5.26 -14.85
CA ARG A 236 -3.36 4.94 -13.94
C ARG A 236 -3.18 3.53 -13.41
N ALA A 237 -3.22 3.31 -12.10
CA ALA A 237 -3.22 1.95 -11.59
C ALA A 237 -4.63 1.37 -11.54
N SER A 238 -4.77 0.10 -11.91
CA SER A 238 -5.99 -0.67 -11.71
C SER A 238 -5.70 -1.83 -10.74
N LYS A 239 -6.51 -1.95 -9.69
CA LYS A 239 -6.55 -3.17 -8.87
C LYS A 239 -7.49 -4.15 -9.56
N VAL A 240 -7.00 -5.34 -9.89
CA VAL A 240 -7.89 -6.47 -10.18
C VAL A 240 -8.71 -6.72 -8.92
N ALA A 241 -10.03 -6.78 -9.08
CA ALA A 241 -10.97 -7.19 -8.05
C ALA A 241 -10.79 -8.67 -7.70
#